data_AF-A0A2M7TGW3-F1
#
_entry.id   AF-A0A2M7TGW3-F1
#
_cell.length_a   1.000
_cell.length_b   1.000
_cell.length_c   1.000
_cell.angle_alpha   90.00
_cell.angle_beta   90.00
_cell.angle_gamma   90.00
#
_symmetry.space_group_name_H-M   'P 1'
#
loop_
_entity.id
_entity.type
_entity.pdbx_description
1 polymer ?
#
loop_
_entity_poly.entity_id
_entity_poly.type
_entity_poly.pdbx_seq_one_letter_code
_entity_poly.pdbx_strand_id
1 'polypeptide(L)'
;MLSSKEFNLPPENPSKEVSPEEFANLRMENERLRVENEELKHDRLTGLLDYRQFYKELFRISAEKENFSVVMIDLNYLNYFNALGRGHKGGDEALKKLVQVFQETAGNFIPYRCSRGDEFSLIVQGTGKEAQEILTQIKNRLAQREVEGAELPLAISSSLATKEEAIQEIRHLPAEEKTSKSEEQLLAETIADLADKRSLAVKRENHREMLLGFCRQDMEKFNQFSGYLIKGADMTIDDLQKMKAENSEKDI
;
A
#
# COMPACT_ATOMS: atom_id res chain seq x y z
N MET A 1 24.06 -73.07 -3.65
CA MET A 1 24.47 -71.77 -4.24
C MET A 1 23.26 -70.85 -4.24
N LEU A 2 23.49 -69.54 -4.09
CA LEU A 2 22.56 -68.43 -3.72
C LEU A 2 22.55 -68.19 -2.21
N SER A 3 23.60 -67.59 -1.64
CA SER A 3 24.01 -66.16 -1.68
C SER A 3 23.15 -65.30 -0.75
N SER A 4 23.55 -65.27 0.52
CA SER A 4 23.17 -64.27 1.52
C SER A 4 23.74 -62.92 1.11
N LYS A 5 22.89 -62.02 0.60
CA LYS A 5 23.26 -60.61 0.42
C LYS A 5 23.34 -59.95 1.80
N GLU A 6 24.55 -59.68 2.26
CA GLU A 6 24.81 -58.74 3.34
C GLU A 6 24.32 -57.35 2.92
N PHE A 7 23.35 -56.80 3.66
CA PHE A 7 22.96 -55.41 3.55
C PHE A 7 23.98 -54.57 4.31
N ASN A 8 24.88 -53.92 3.56
CA ASN A 8 25.87 -53.01 4.13
C ASN A 8 25.17 -51.67 4.42
N LEU A 9 24.88 -51.37 5.69
CA LEU A 9 24.43 -50.04 6.10
C LEU A 9 25.57 -49.03 5.85
N PRO A 10 25.29 -47.85 5.27
CA PRO A 10 26.31 -46.82 5.12
C PRO A 10 26.82 -46.40 6.52
N PRO A 11 28.12 -46.08 6.67
CA PRO A 11 28.66 -45.67 7.96
C PRO A 11 27.93 -44.42 8.47
N GLU A 12 27.52 -44.44 9.74
CA GLU A 12 27.04 -43.24 10.43
C GLU A 12 28.10 -42.16 10.31
N ASN A 13 27.74 -41.05 9.64
CA ASN A 13 28.60 -39.89 9.51
C ASN A 13 28.77 -39.30 10.92
N PRO A 14 29.99 -39.26 11.50
CA PRO A 14 30.17 -38.70 12.83
C PRO A 14 29.69 -37.24 12.78
N SER A 15 28.72 -36.90 13.63
CA SER A 15 28.27 -35.52 13.81
C SER A 15 29.50 -34.64 14.02
N LYS A 16 29.81 -33.77 13.05
CA LYS A 16 30.89 -32.78 13.18
C LYS A 16 30.67 -32.02 14.48
N GLU A 17 31.53 -32.25 15.47
CA GLU A 17 31.57 -31.43 16.68
C GLU A 17 32.02 -30.04 16.28
N VAL A 18 31.10 -29.09 16.34
CA VAL A 18 31.35 -27.67 16.06
C VAL A 18 32.19 -27.13 17.22
N SER A 19 33.34 -26.54 16.92
CA SER A 19 34.21 -25.96 17.96
C SER A 19 33.53 -24.80 18.70
N PRO A 20 33.89 -24.50 19.96
CA PRO A 20 33.32 -23.37 20.69
C PRO A 20 33.48 -22.02 19.97
N GLU A 21 34.57 -21.85 19.21
CA GLU A 21 34.84 -20.66 18.40
C GLU A 21 33.93 -20.58 17.17
N GLU A 22 33.74 -21.69 16.44
CA GLU A 22 32.76 -21.76 15.35
C GLU A 22 31.34 -21.51 15.86
N PHE A 23 30.99 -22.01 17.05
CA PHE A 23 29.67 -21.78 17.65
C PHE A 23 29.46 -20.32 18.07
N ALA A 24 30.49 -19.65 18.59
CA ALA A 24 30.46 -18.23 18.88
C ALA A 24 30.30 -17.38 17.60
N ASN A 25 31.05 -17.72 16.54
CA ASN A 25 30.95 -17.07 15.23
C ASN A 25 29.56 -17.24 14.61
N LEU A 26 28.99 -18.45 14.65
CA LEU A 26 27.63 -18.72 14.19
C LEU A 26 26.58 -17.93 14.97
N ARG A 27 26.74 -17.77 16.29
CA ARG A 27 25.83 -16.94 17.10
C ARG A 27 25.90 -15.47 16.70
N MET A 28 27.09 -14.92 16.51
CA MET A 28 27.27 -13.54 16.08
C MET A 28 26.67 -13.30 14.69
N GLU A 29 26.89 -14.22 13.75
CA GLU A 29 26.32 -14.08 12.40
C GLU A 29 24.79 -14.21 12.42
N ASN A 30 24.22 -15.13 13.21
CA ASN A 30 22.77 -15.21 13.38
C ASN A 30 22.17 -13.93 13.98
N GLU A 31 22.84 -13.33 14.96
CA GLU A 31 22.38 -12.06 15.55
C GLU A 31 22.46 -10.92 14.52
N ARG A 32 23.55 -10.86 13.75
CA ARG A 32 23.69 -9.87 12.66
C ARG A 32 22.58 -10.02 11.63
N LEU A 33 22.31 -11.23 11.18
CA LEU A 33 21.23 -11.54 10.24
C LEU A 33 19.86 -11.22 10.83
N ARG A 34 19.65 -11.36 12.14
CA ARG A 34 18.41 -10.96 12.81
C ARG A 34 18.22 -9.45 12.77
N VAL A 35 19.24 -8.68 13.15
CA VAL A 35 19.19 -7.21 13.11
C VAL A 35 18.93 -6.73 11.68
N GLU A 36 19.66 -7.27 10.70
CA GLU A 36 19.46 -6.94 9.28
C GLU A 36 18.04 -7.27 8.82
N ASN A 37 17.49 -8.43 9.23
CA ASN A 37 16.11 -8.78 8.93
C ASN A 37 15.08 -7.86 9.62
N GLU A 38 15.34 -7.36 10.83
CA GLU A 38 14.45 -6.40 11.50
C GLU A 38 14.45 -5.04 10.79
N GLU A 39 15.60 -4.57 10.31
CA GLU A 39 15.69 -3.34 9.52
C GLU A 39 14.93 -3.45 8.19
N LEU A 40 14.94 -4.63 7.57
CA LEU A 40 14.23 -4.89 6.32
C LEU A 40 12.70 -4.88 6.47
N LYS A 41 12.16 -4.93 7.70
CA LYS A 41 10.72 -4.84 7.95
C LYS A 41 10.16 -3.44 7.82
N HIS A 42 11.01 -2.42 7.78
CA HIS A 42 10.59 -1.04 7.81
C HIS A 42 11.04 -0.31 6.54
N ASP A 43 10.17 0.55 6.02
CA ASP A 43 10.53 1.49 4.97
C ASP A 43 11.44 2.57 5.52
N ARG A 44 12.62 2.75 4.92
CA ARG A 44 13.66 3.66 5.41
C ARG A 44 13.25 5.13 5.43
N LEU A 45 12.33 5.54 4.56
CA LEU A 45 11.92 6.94 4.43
C LEU A 45 10.85 7.30 5.47
N THR A 46 9.87 6.43 5.64
CA THR A 46 8.66 6.67 6.43
C THR A 46 8.72 6.04 7.82
N GLY A 47 9.58 5.04 8.02
CA GLY A 47 9.64 4.24 9.25
C GLY A 47 8.46 3.30 9.45
N LEU A 48 7.52 3.22 8.49
CA LEU A 48 6.40 2.29 8.55
C LEU A 48 6.82 0.87 8.25
N LEU A 49 6.03 -0.10 8.73
CA LEU A 49 6.19 -1.50 8.34
C LEU A 49 5.99 -1.68 6.83
N ASP A 50 6.79 -2.54 6.22
CA ASP A 50 6.78 -2.77 4.77
C ASP A 50 5.60 -3.64 4.31
N TYR A 51 5.51 -3.84 2.99
CA TYR A 51 4.44 -4.60 2.37
C TYR A 51 4.43 -6.09 2.79
N ARG A 52 5.58 -6.66 3.17
CA ARG A 52 5.66 -8.05 3.63
C ARG A 52 5.02 -8.19 5.00
N GLN A 53 5.24 -7.20 5.84
CA GLN A 53 4.63 -7.10 7.15
C GLN A 53 3.12 -6.87 7.08
N PHE A 54 2.64 -6.11 6.09
CA PHE A 54 1.21 -5.99 5.79
C PHE A 54 0.57 -7.36 5.53
N TYR A 55 1.08 -8.14 4.58
CA TYR A 55 0.51 -9.46 4.26
C TYR A 55 0.62 -10.46 5.41
N LYS A 56 1.72 -10.42 6.17
CA LYS A 56 1.87 -11.25 7.37
C LYS A 56 0.80 -10.95 8.41
N GLU A 57 0.53 -9.67 8.66
CA GLU A 57 -0.51 -9.28 9.60
C GLU A 57 -1.90 -9.60 9.06
N LEU A 58 -2.13 -9.33 7.77
CA LEU A 58 -3.41 -9.62 7.12
C LEU A 58 -3.77 -11.11 7.18
N PHE A 59 -2.80 -11.99 6.95
CA PHE A 59 -2.97 -13.43 7.16
C PHE A 59 -3.30 -13.76 8.62
N ARG A 60 -2.57 -13.17 9.58
CA ARG A 60 -2.79 -13.39 11.02
C ARG A 60 -4.20 -13.02 11.47
N ILE A 61 -4.67 -11.82 11.13
CA ILE A 61 -6.01 -11.33 11.52
C ILE A 61 -7.13 -12.01 10.73
N SER A 62 -6.84 -12.60 9.57
CA SER A 62 -7.84 -13.35 8.80
C SER A 62 -8.29 -14.63 9.51
N ALA A 63 -7.47 -15.15 10.44
CA ALA A 63 -7.83 -16.25 11.33
C ALA A 63 -8.73 -15.81 12.51
N GLU A 64 -8.81 -14.51 12.78
CA GLU A 64 -9.56 -13.97 13.90
C GLU A 64 -11.06 -13.88 13.55
N LYS A 65 -11.93 -13.88 14.57
CA LYS A 65 -13.39 -13.78 14.34
C LYS A 65 -13.81 -12.33 14.13
N GLU A 66 -13.06 -11.43 14.71
CA GLU A 66 -13.26 -10.00 14.72
C GLU A 66 -13.31 -9.42 13.31
N ASN A 67 -14.10 -8.37 13.16
CA ASN A 67 -14.21 -7.64 11.91
C ASN A 67 -13.00 -6.73 11.73
N PHE A 68 -12.54 -6.64 10.48
CA PHE A 68 -11.50 -5.72 10.06
C PHE A 68 -11.79 -5.26 8.64
N SER A 69 -11.14 -4.16 8.28
CA SER A 69 -11.16 -3.62 6.93
C SER A 69 -9.75 -3.31 6.46
N VAL A 70 -9.55 -3.36 5.15
CA VAL A 70 -8.32 -2.95 4.49
C VAL A 70 -8.60 -1.67 3.71
N VAL A 71 -7.74 -0.68 3.91
CA VAL A 71 -7.78 0.58 3.19
C VAL A 71 -6.51 0.70 2.35
N MET A 72 -6.64 0.93 1.05
CA MET A 72 -5.51 1.37 0.22
C MET A 72 -5.53 2.88 0.12
N ILE A 73 -4.36 3.49 0.25
CA ILE A 73 -4.17 4.94 0.19
C ILE A 73 -3.06 5.24 -0.80
N ASP A 74 -3.31 6.17 -1.70
CA ASP A 74 -2.36 6.71 -2.65
C ASP A 74 -2.22 8.21 -2.42
N LEU A 75 -0.98 8.67 -2.20
CA LEU A 75 -0.68 10.09 -2.05
C LEU A 75 -0.74 10.78 -3.41
N ASN A 76 -1.75 11.64 -3.59
CA ASN A 76 -1.95 12.33 -4.85
C ASN A 76 -0.77 13.28 -5.13
N TYR A 77 -0.49 13.48 -6.42
CA TYR A 77 0.44 14.50 -6.91
C TYR A 77 1.89 14.35 -6.44
N LEU A 78 2.36 13.15 -6.06
CA LEU A 78 3.74 12.95 -5.60
C LEU A 78 4.79 13.46 -6.61
N ASN A 79 4.54 13.29 -7.92
CA ASN A 79 5.42 13.82 -8.97
C ASN A 79 5.49 15.36 -8.99
N TYR A 80 4.39 16.04 -8.65
CA TYR A 80 4.36 17.50 -8.50
C TYR A 80 5.19 17.92 -7.28
N PHE A 81 5.01 17.27 -6.14
CA PHE A 81 5.80 17.57 -4.93
C PHE A 81 7.29 17.32 -5.16
N ASN A 82 7.66 16.26 -5.90
CA ASN A 82 9.04 16.02 -6.34
C ASN A 82 9.59 17.15 -7.22
N ALA A 83 8.79 17.67 -8.15
CA ALA A 83 9.23 18.77 -9.01
C ALA A 83 9.42 20.08 -8.20
N LEU A 84 8.50 20.35 -7.28
CA LEU A 84 8.52 21.55 -6.42
C LEU A 84 9.77 21.61 -5.52
N GLY A 85 10.12 20.50 -4.88
CA GLY A 85 11.26 20.43 -3.94
C GLY A 85 12.65 20.40 -4.58
N ARG A 86 12.76 20.71 -5.88
CA ARG A 86 13.99 20.54 -6.69
C ARG A 86 14.52 19.10 -6.64
N GLY A 87 13.62 18.12 -6.76
CA GLY A 87 13.90 16.69 -6.67
C GLY A 87 13.13 16.01 -5.54
N HIS A 88 13.55 14.79 -5.18
CA HIS A 88 12.80 13.90 -4.28
C HIS A 88 12.51 14.45 -2.87
N LYS A 89 13.21 15.51 -2.42
CA LYS A 89 13.01 16.08 -1.09
C LYS A 89 11.57 16.58 -0.84
N GLY A 90 10.93 17.18 -1.85
CA GLY A 90 9.56 17.66 -1.71
C GLY A 90 8.55 16.51 -1.60
N GLY A 91 8.75 15.43 -2.37
CA GLY A 91 7.94 14.22 -2.23
C GLY A 91 8.20 13.49 -0.91
N ASP A 92 9.44 13.42 -0.45
CA ASP A 92 9.81 12.87 0.86
C ASP A 92 9.10 13.62 2.00
N GLU A 93 9.04 14.94 1.92
CA GLU A 93 8.30 15.76 2.89
C GLU A 93 6.80 15.45 2.86
N ALA A 94 6.20 15.37 1.67
CA ALA A 94 4.78 15.04 1.51
C ALA A 94 4.45 13.66 2.10
N LEU A 95 5.29 12.65 1.84
CA LEU A 95 5.16 11.31 2.41
C LEU A 95 5.28 11.31 3.93
N LYS A 96 6.26 12.04 4.49
CA LYS A 96 6.45 12.17 5.94
C LYS A 96 5.28 12.87 6.63
N LYS A 97 4.70 13.89 6.01
CA LYS A 97 3.49 14.56 6.54
C LYS A 97 2.30 13.62 6.57
N LEU A 98 2.12 12.76 5.56
CA LEU A 98 1.07 11.75 5.58
C LEU A 98 1.26 10.76 6.75
N VAL A 99 2.49 10.31 6.99
CA VAL A 99 2.82 9.43 8.12
C VAL A 99 2.54 10.12 9.47
N GLN A 100 2.90 11.40 9.61
CA GLN A 100 2.56 12.18 10.81
C GLN A 100 1.05 12.26 11.02
N VAL A 101 0.26 12.46 9.94
CA VAL A 101 -1.21 12.43 10.05
C VAL A 101 -1.73 11.08 10.50
N PHE A 102 -1.14 9.96 10.05
CA PHE A 102 -1.51 8.64 10.58
C PHE A 102 -1.26 8.56 12.09
N GLN A 103 -0.10 9.02 12.57
CA GLN A 103 0.26 8.98 13.99
C GLN A 103 -0.66 9.86 14.87
N GLU A 104 -1.21 10.93 14.32
CA GLU A 104 -2.11 11.85 15.01
C GLU A 104 -3.59 11.46 14.91
N THR A 105 -3.93 10.49 14.06
CA THR A 105 -5.32 10.06 13.85
C THR A 105 -5.73 9.07 14.92
N ALA A 106 -6.84 9.34 15.60
CA ALA A 106 -7.38 8.44 16.60
C ALA A 106 -8.12 7.27 15.93
N GLY A 107 -7.89 6.06 16.40
CA GLY A 107 -8.55 4.85 15.92
C GLY A 107 -7.72 3.61 16.20
N ASN A 108 -8.27 2.45 15.87
CA ASN A 108 -7.56 1.18 15.95
C ASN A 108 -7.19 0.74 14.52
N PHE A 109 -6.00 1.14 14.07
CA PHE A 109 -5.47 0.75 12.77
C PHE A 109 -3.95 0.68 12.78
N ILE A 110 -3.39 -0.06 11.83
CA ILE A 110 -1.95 -0.17 11.62
C ILE A 110 -1.63 0.29 10.19
N PRO A 111 -0.79 1.34 10.02
CA PRO A 111 -0.33 1.79 8.72
C PRO A 111 0.89 1.00 8.24
N TYR A 112 0.91 0.71 6.94
CA TYR A 112 1.99 0.03 6.24
C TYR A 112 2.36 0.79 4.97
N ARG A 113 3.61 0.58 4.55
CA ARG A 113 4.14 1.05 3.28
C ARG A 113 3.94 -0.01 2.20
N CYS A 114 3.35 0.37 1.07
CA CYS A 114 3.21 -0.52 -0.08
C CYS A 114 4.48 -0.53 -0.95
N SER A 115 4.57 -1.48 -1.88
CA SER A 115 5.71 -1.66 -2.78
C SER A 115 5.96 -0.48 -3.74
N ARG A 116 4.97 0.39 -3.92
CA ARG A 116 5.03 1.56 -4.82
C ARG A 116 5.19 2.86 -4.03
N GLY A 117 5.93 3.81 -4.62
CA GLY A 117 6.46 4.99 -3.94
C GLY A 117 5.44 5.98 -3.37
N ASP A 118 4.19 6.01 -3.82
CA ASP A 118 3.11 6.88 -3.29
C ASP A 118 2.04 6.12 -2.49
N GLU A 119 2.14 4.80 -2.40
CA GLU A 119 1.08 3.94 -1.88
C GLU A 119 1.33 3.52 -0.41
N PHE A 120 0.23 3.38 0.33
CA PHE A 120 0.14 2.94 1.72
C PHE A 120 -1.07 2.04 1.89
N SER A 121 -1.05 1.20 2.92
CA SER A 121 -2.21 0.42 3.33
C SER A 121 -2.47 0.57 4.81
N LEU A 122 -3.75 0.55 5.19
CA LEU A 122 -4.16 0.46 6.59
C LEU A 122 -4.92 -0.84 6.80
N ILE A 123 -4.57 -1.53 7.88
CA ILE A 123 -5.45 -2.54 8.47
C ILE A 123 -6.21 -1.84 9.58
N VAL A 124 -7.54 -1.77 9.47
CA VAL A 124 -8.42 -1.13 10.46
C VAL A 124 -9.20 -2.21 11.19
N GLN A 125 -9.12 -2.23 12.52
CA GLN A 125 -9.97 -3.10 13.32
C GLN A 125 -11.38 -2.50 13.42
N GLY A 126 -12.40 -3.31 13.17
CA GLY A 126 -13.80 -2.89 13.19
C GLY A 126 -14.48 -3.04 11.83
N THR A 127 -15.61 -2.37 11.67
CA THR A 127 -16.42 -2.43 10.45
C THR A 127 -15.96 -1.38 9.44
N GLY A 128 -16.55 -1.40 8.24
CA GLY A 128 -16.33 -0.36 7.24
C GLY A 128 -16.70 1.05 7.73
N LYS A 129 -17.57 1.17 8.73
CA LYS A 129 -17.93 2.48 9.32
C LYS A 129 -16.75 3.09 10.08
N GLU A 130 -16.10 2.34 10.97
CA GLU A 130 -14.92 2.81 11.70
C GLU A 130 -13.78 3.16 10.73
N ALA A 131 -13.58 2.36 9.68
CA ALA A 131 -12.60 2.65 8.64
C ALA A 131 -12.92 3.96 7.90
N GLN A 132 -14.19 4.22 7.58
CA GLN A 132 -14.61 5.47 6.94
C GLN A 132 -14.43 6.69 7.87
N GLU A 133 -14.68 6.54 9.17
CA GLU A 133 -14.44 7.59 10.16
C GLU A 133 -12.95 7.94 10.28
N ILE A 134 -12.07 6.93 10.32
CA ILE A 134 -10.61 7.11 10.30
C ILE A 134 -10.17 7.81 9.01
N LEU A 135 -10.66 7.37 7.84
CA LEU A 135 -10.36 7.99 6.56
C LEU A 135 -10.78 9.47 6.52
N THR A 136 -11.96 9.81 7.04
CA THR A 136 -12.43 11.19 7.13
C THR A 136 -11.52 12.03 8.03
N GLN A 137 -11.09 11.50 9.18
CA GLN A 137 -10.14 12.19 10.05
C GLN A 137 -8.80 12.44 9.35
N ILE A 138 -8.25 11.43 8.66
CA ILE A 138 -6.99 11.54 7.90
C ILE A 138 -7.13 12.65 6.84
N LYS A 139 -8.19 12.61 6.02
CA LYS A 139 -8.42 13.60 4.97
C LYS A 139 -8.55 15.03 5.53
N ASN A 140 -9.29 15.19 6.63
CA ASN A 140 -9.46 16.50 7.27
C ASN A 140 -8.13 17.04 7.83
N ARG A 141 -7.31 16.19 8.45
CA ARG A 141 -5.99 16.57 8.95
C ARG A 141 -5.03 16.91 7.82
N LEU A 142 -5.01 16.12 6.75
CA LEU A 142 -4.20 16.39 5.56
C LEU A 142 -4.54 17.72 4.90
N ALA A 143 -5.84 18.05 4.81
CA ALA A 143 -6.29 19.33 4.26
C ALA A 143 -5.77 20.55 5.06
N GLN A 144 -5.33 20.35 6.30
CA GLN A 144 -4.71 21.37 7.16
C GLN A 144 -3.18 21.33 7.11
N ARG A 145 -2.57 20.45 6.32
CA ARG A 145 -1.12 20.37 6.13
C ARG A 145 -0.73 21.07 4.83
N GLU A 146 0.25 21.95 4.94
CA GLU A 146 0.87 22.59 3.80
C GLU A 146 2.27 22.01 3.57
N VAL A 147 2.65 21.91 2.30
CA VAL A 147 4.03 21.71 1.86
C VAL A 147 4.50 23.07 1.37
N GLU A 148 5.67 23.53 1.81
CA GLU A 148 6.14 24.89 1.52
C GLU A 148 6.22 25.15 0.01
N GLY A 149 5.59 26.23 -0.45
CA GLY A 149 5.53 26.61 -1.86
C GLY A 149 4.58 25.76 -2.71
N ALA A 150 3.83 24.82 -2.13
CA ALA A 150 2.88 24.00 -2.87
C ALA A 150 1.57 24.75 -3.12
N GLU A 151 1.12 24.71 -4.37
CA GLU A 151 -0.18 25.23 -4.80
C GLU A 151 -1.25 24.13 -4.86
N LEU A 152 -0.84 22.87 -5.06
CA LEU A 152 -1.73 21.72 -4.93
C LEU A 152 -1.80 21.26 -3.47
N PRO A 153 -2.99 20.89 -2.98
CA PRO A 153 -3.16 20.43 -1.61
C PRO A 153 -2.50 19.07 -1.41
N LEU A 154 -2.10 18.78 -0.17
CA LEU A 154 -1.75 17.43 0.24
C LEU A 154 -3.05 16.60 0.33
N ALA A 155 -3.26 15.74 -0.66
CA ALA A 155 -4.51 14.98 -0.80
C ALA A 155 -4.21 13.49 -1.03
N ILE A 156 -5.18 12.65 -0.68
CA ILE A 156 -5.09 11.20 -0.89
C ILE A 156 -6.28 10.68 -1.69
N SER A 157 -6.00 9.69 -2.53
CA SER A 157 -7.01 8.78 -3.05
C SER A 157 -7.04 7.54 -2.15
N SER A 158 -8.24 7.09 -1.78
CA SER A 158 -8.38 6.00 -0.82
C SER A 158 -9.52 5.06 -1.19
N SER A 159 -9.28 3.75 -1.13
CA SER A 159 -10.32 2.72 -1.26
C SER A 159 -10.43 1.90 0.02
N LEU A 160 -11.58 1.24 0.20
CA LEU A 160 -11.91 0.42 1.36
C LEU A 160 -12.44 -0.92 0.87
N ALA A 161 -12.04 -2.01 1.53
CA ALA A 161 -12.67 -3.31 1.46
C ALA A 161 -12.84 -3.87 2.87
N THR A 162 -13.97 -4.51 3.13
CA THR A 162 -14.30 -5.11 4.43
C THR A 162 -14.15 -6.63 4.40
N LYS A 163 -13.91 -7.23 5.56
CA LYS A 163 -13.92 -8.69 5.71
C LYS A 163 -15.22 -9.30 5.21
N GLU A 164 -16.35 -8.68 5.49
CA GLU A 164 -17.67 -9.14 5.06
C GLU A 164 -17.81 -9.18 3.53
N GLU A 165 -17.37 -8.14 2.83
CA GLU A 165 -17.36 -8.11 1.36
C GLU A 165 -16.45 -9.19 0.79
N ALA A 166 -15.26 -9.38 1.36
CA ALA A 166 -14.34 -10.42 0.91
C ALA A 166 -14.92 -11.83 1.09
N ILE A 167 -15.60 -12.11 2.21
CA ILE A 167 -16.31 -13.37 2.43
C ILE A 167 -17.42 -13.58 1.40
N GLN A 168 -18.15 -12.52 1.03
CA GLN A 168 -19.17 -12.60 -0.01
C GLN A 168 -18.56 -12.93 -1.37
N GLU A 169 -17.47 -12.26 -1.74
CA GLU A 169 -16.74 -12.52 -2.98
C GLU A 169 -16.24 -13.97 -3.04
N ILE A 170 -15.64 -14.45 -1.94
CA ILE A 170 -15.17 -15.83 -1.82
C ILE A 170 -16.29 -16.84 -2.04
N ARG A 171 -17.51 -16.59 -1.56
CA ARG A 171 -18.64 -17.51 -1.77
C ARG A 171 -18.95 -17.72 -3.25
N HIS A 172 -18.68 -16.73 -4.09
CA HIS A 172 -18.91 -16.81 -5.54
C HIS A 172 -17.77 -17.49 -6.31
N LEU A 173 -16.61 -17.76 -5.67
CA LEU A 173 -15.50 -18.44 -6.33
C LEU A 173 -15.80 -19.93 -6.64
N PRO A 174 -15.22 -20.49 -7.71
CA PRO A 174 -15.27 -21.92 -8.00
C PRO A 174 -14.76 -22.78 -6.83
N ALA A 175 -15.29 -23.99 -6.69
CA ALA A 175 -14.89 -24.92 -5.62
C ALA A 175 -13.40 -25.26 -5.65
N GLU A 176 -12.81 -25.36 -6.85
CA GLU A 176 -11.39 -25.67 -7.06
C GLU A 176 -10.46 -24.59 -6.51
N GLU A 177 -10.84 -23.31 -6.62
CA GLU A 177 -10.07 -22.20 -6.05
C GLU A 177 -10.13 -22.21 -4.52
N LYS A 178 -11.31 -22.49 -3.95
CA LYS A 178 -11.52 -22.56 -2.50
C LYS A 178 -10.72 -23.66 -1.82
N THR A 179 -10.56 -24.82 -2.46
CA THR A 179 -9.82 -25.95 -1.88
C THR A 179 -8.31 -25.84 -2.04
N SER A 180 -7.83 -24.94 -2.90
CA SER A 180 -6.40 -24.76 -3.19
C SER A 180 -5.63 -24.01 -2.10
N LYS A 181 -6.31 -23.28 -1.23
CA LYS A 181 -5.74 -22.38 -0.21
C LYS A 181 -6.44 -22.58 1.13
N SER A 182 -5.78 -22.18 2.22
CA SER A 182 -6.44 -22.06 3.53
C SER A 182 -7.50 -20.95 3.48
N GLU A 183 -8.50 -21.03 4.35
CA GLU A 183 -9.56 -20.00 4.44
C GLU A 183 -8.97 -18.62 4.76
N GLU A 184 -7.96 -18.59 5.64
CA GLU A 184 -7.26 -17.38 6.06
C GLU A 184 -6.47 -16.76 4.90
N GLN A 185 -5.78 -17.59 4.12
CA GLN A 185 -5.05 -17.12 2.94
C GLN A 185 -5.99 -16.57 1.89
N LEU A 186 -7.10 -17.27 1.63
CA LEU A 186 -8.08 -16.84 0.65
C LEU A 186 -8.72 -15.50 1.07
N LEU A 187 -9.08 -15.35 2.35
CA LEU A 187 -9.62 -14.11 2.89
C LEU A 187 -8.63 -12.94 2.77
N ALA A 188 -7.38 -13.17 3.18
CA ALA A 188 -6.33 -12.15 3.13
C ALA A 188 -6.06 -11.67 1.69
N GLU A 189 -5.97 -12.60 0.73
CA GLU A 189 -5.75 -12.26 -0.67
C GLU A 189 -6.96 -11.55 -1.28
N THR A 190 -8.18 -12.04 -1.04
CA THR A 190 -9.39 -11.45 -1.62
C THR A 190 -9.65 -10.03 -1.09
N ILE A 191 -9.50 -9.76 0.21
CA ILE A 191 -9.73 -8.42 0.74
C ILE A 191 -8.69 -7.41 0.25
N ALA A 192 -7.42 -7.82 0.14
CA ALA A 192 -6.36 -6.97 -0.42
C ALA A 192 -6.61 -6.65 -1.89
N ASP A 193 -6.97 -7.67 -2.69
CA ASP A 193 -7.27 -7.51 -4.12
C ASP A 193 -8.51 -6.63 -4.37
N LEU A 194 -9.57 -6.80 -3.57
CA LEU A 194 -10.74 -5.92 -3.62
C LEU A 194 -10.37 -4.45 -3.34
N ALA A 195 -9.56 -4.20 -2.31
CA ALA A 195 -9.12 -2.85 -1.98
C ALA A 195 -8.23 -2.26 -3.09
N ASP A 196 -7.27 -3.02 -3.61
CA ASP A 196 -6.35 -2.58 -4.66
C ASP A 196 -7.07 -2.25 -5.97
N LYS A 197 -7.95 -3.14 -6.44
CA LYS A 197 -8.78 -2.90 -7.65
C LYS A 197 -9.59 -1.61 -7.55
N ARG A 198 -10.16 -1.33 -6.36
CA ARG A 198 -10.92 -0.10 -6.10
C ARG A 198 -10.02 1.13 -6.06
N SER A 199 -8.78 1.00 -5.58
CA SER A 199 -7.83 2.12 -5.43
C SER A 199 -7.56 2.81 -6.77
N LEU A 200 -7.32 2.03 -7.83
CA LEU A 200 -7.08 2.54 -9.18
C LEU A 200 -8.25 3.36 -9.73
N ALA A 201 -9.48 2.88 -9.52
CA ALA A 201 -10.69 3.58 -9.96
C ALA A 201 -10.87 4.92 -9.23
N VAL A 202 -10.62 4.93 -7.91
CA VAL A 202 -10.72 6.15 -7.09
C VAL A 202 -9.66 7.18 -7.50
N LYS A 203 -8.40 6.74 -7.71
CA LYS A 203 -7.33 7.64 -8.17
C LYS A 203 -7.67 8.30 -9.51
N ARG A 204 -8.22 7.49 -10.43
CA ARG A 204 -8.67 7.97 -11.74
C ARG A 204 -9.74 9.05 -11.62
N GLU A 205 -10.78 8.79 -10.83
CA GLU A 205 -11.89 9.72 -10.68
C GLU A 205 -11.45 11.03 -10.04
N ASN A 206 -10.71 10.97 -8.92
CA ASN A 206 -10.23 12.17 -8.22
C ASN A 206 -9.37 13.07 -9.11
N HIS A 207 -8.48 12.46 -9.93
CA HIS A 207 -7.64 13.22 -10.86
C HIS A 207 -8.45 13.85 -12.00
N ARG A 208 -9.47 13.16 -12.51
CA ARG A 208 -10.39 13.69 -13.53
C ARG A 208 -11.22 14.84 -13.00
N GLU A 209 -11.78 14.70 -11.80
CA GLU A 209 -12.56 15.76 -11.15
C GLU A 209 -11.71 17.01 -10.94
N MET A 210 -10.46 16.87 -10.49
CA MET A 210 -9.56 18.01 -10.33
C MET A 210 -9.22 18.68 -11.68
N LEU A 211 -8.94 17.90 -12.73
CA LEU A 211 -8.74 18.43 -14.09
C LEU A 211 -9.97 19.18 -14.59
N LEU A 212 -11.17 18.63 -14.41
CA LEU A 212 -12.42 19.27 -14.80
C LEU A 212 -12.67 20.55 -14.00
N GLY A 213 -12.38 20.53 -12.70
CA GLY A 213 -12.45 21.70 -11.84
C GLY A 213 -11.57 22.83 -12.34
N PHE A 214 -10.29 22.57 -12.59
CA PHE A 214 -9.39 23.56 -13.18
C PHE A 214 -9.84 24.02 -14.56
N CYS A 215 -10.21 23.11 -15.45
CA CYS A 215 -10.64 23.47 -16.81
C CYS A 215 -11.80 24.48 -16.79
N ARG A 216 -12.75 24.30 -15.87
CA ARG A 216 -13.95 25.15 -15.78
C ARG A 216 -13.75 26.44 -15.00
N GLN A 217 -12.82 26.47 -14.05
CA GLN A 217 -12.75 27.56 -13.05
C GLN A 217 -11.43 28.33 -13.09
N ASP A 218 -10.35 27.71 -13.55
CA ASP A 218 -8.99 28.25 -13.47
C ASP A 218 -8.09 27.64 -14.55
N MET A 219 -8.14 28.23 -15.74
CA MET A 219 -7.37 27.78 -16.90
C MET A 219 -5.85 27.94 -16.71
N GLU A 220 -5.41 28.86 -15.86
CA GLU A 220 -4.00 29.00 -15.50
C GLU A 220 -3.53 27.74 -14.76
N LYS A 221 -4.26 27.33 -13.71
CA LYS A 221 -4.00 26.07 -12.99
C LYS A 221 -4.17 24.85 -13.87
N PHE A 222 -5.13 24.84 -14.78
CA PHE A 222 -5.29 23.72 -15.73
C PHE A 222 -4.03 23.54 -16.58
N ASN A 223 -3.51 24.63 -17.14
CA ASN A 223 -2.29 24.61 -17.95
C ASN A 223 -1.06 24.22 -17.12
N GLN A 224 -0.97 24.69 -15.88
CA GLN A 224 0.15 24.42 -14.99
C GLN A 224 0.18 22.97 -14.47
N PHE A 225 -0.98 22.40 -14.08
CA PHE A 225 -1.04 21.13 -13.35
C PHE A 225 -1.48 19.92 -14.16
N SER A 226 -2.05 20.11 -15.35
CA SER A 226 -2.59 18.99 -16.13
C SER A 226 -1.57 17.89 -16.42
N GLY A 227 -0.30 18.24 -16.64
CA GLY A 227 0.79 17.27 -16.84
C GLY A 227 1.05 16.35 -15.64
N TYR A 228 0.76 16.80 -14.41
CA TYR A 228 0.91 15.98 -13.20
C TYR A 228 -0.32 15.09 -12.93
N LEU A 229 -1.47 15.46 -13.49
CA LEU A 229 -2.75 14.80 -13.25
C LEU A 229 -3.08 13.74 -14.31
N ILE A 230 -2.67 13.98 -15.57
CA ILE A 230 -3.05 13.22 -16.76
C ILE A 230 -2.85 11.70 -16.63
N LYS A 231 -1.71 11.27 -16.08
CA LYS A 231 -1.41 9.84 -15.89
C LYS A 231 -2.34 9.21 -14.87
N GLY A 232 -2.59 9.88 -13.75
CA GLY A 232 -3.49 9.38 -12.72
C GLY A 232 -4.95 9.38 -13.18
N ALA A 233 -5.33 10.35 -14.01
CA ALA A 233 -6.66 10.45 -14.63
C ALA A 233 -6.90 9.40 -15.73
N ASP A 234 -5.87 8.63 -16.13
CA ASP A 234 -5.92 7.72 -17.28
C ASP A 234 -6.46 8.42 -18.53
N MET A 235 -5.79 9.51 -18.90
CA MET A 235 -6.13 10.36 -20.04
C MET A 235 -4.92 10.57 -20.94
N THR A 236 -5.18 10.96 -22.18
CA THR A 236 -4.18 11.32 -23.19
C THR A 236 -4.05 12.82 -23.36
N ILE A 237 -3.00 13.27 -24.06
CA ILE A 237 -2.82 14.69 -24.36
C ILE A 237 -3.99 15.19 -25.23
N ASP A 238 -4.49 14.36 -26.13
CA ASP A 238 -5.64 14.67 -26.99
C ASP A 238 -6.91 14.89 -26.18
N ASP A 239 -7.12 14.10 -25.11
CA ASP A 239 -8.25 14.31 -24.19
C ASP A 239 -8.16 15.68 -23.51
N LEU A 240 -6.97 16.11 -23.07
CA LEU A 240 -6.78 17.44 -22.48
C LEU A 240 -7.05 18.55 -23.50
N GLN A 241 -6.60 18.38 -24.75
CA GLN A 241 -6.86 19.35 -25.82
C GLN A 241 -8.35 19.49 -26.10
N LYS A 242 -9.07 18.37 -26.15
CA LYS A 242 -10.52 18.35 -26.31
C LYS A 242 -11.23 19.06 -25.16
N MET A 243 -10.82 18.81 -23.91
CA MET A 243 -11.37 19.54 -22.75
C MET A 243 -11.20 21.06 -22.87
N LYS A 244 -10.03 21.54 -23.31
CA LYS A 244 -9.79 22.99 -23.51
C LYS A 244 -10.68 23.58 -24.61
N ALA A 245 -10.83 22.86 -25.72
CA ALA A 245 -11.67 23.30 -26.84
C ALA A 245 -13.13 23.42 -26.41
N GLU A 246 -13.68 22.39 -25.76
CA GLU A 246 -15.05 22.37 -25.25
C GLU A 246 -15.33 23.43 -24.20
N ASN A 247 -14.33 23.83 -23.41
CA ASN A 247 -14.49 24.91 -22.45
C ASN A 247 -14.51 26.29 -23.13
N SER A 248 -13.66 26.49 -24.14
CA SER A 248 -13.59 27.75 -24.90
C SER A 248 -14.87 28.05 -25.68
N GLU A 249 -15.59 27.01 -26.11
CA GLU A 249 -16.88 27.14 -26.79
C GLU A 249 -18.05 27.52 -25.86
N LYS A 250 -17.89 27.38 -24.53
CA LYS A 250 -18.93 27.76 -23.55
C LYS A 250 -18.87 29.21 -23.10
N ASP A 251 -17.77 29.90 -23.37
CA ASP A 251 -17.55 31.31 -23.05
C ASP A 251 -17.95 32.26 -24.21
N ILE A 252 -18.56 31.74 -25.28
CA ILE A 252 -19.09 32.47 -26.46
C ILE A 252 -20.62 32.43 -26.45
#